data_AF-A0A6J4MPF7-F1
#
_entry.id   AF-A0A6J4MPF7-F1
#
_cell.length_a   1.000
_cell.length_b   1.000
_cell.length_c   1.000
_cell.angle_alpha   90.00
_cell.angle_beta   90.00
_cell.angle_gamma   90.00
#
_symmetry.space_group_name_H-M   'P 1'
#
loop_
_entity.id
_entity.type
_entity.pdbx_description
1 polymer ?
#
loop_
_entity_poly.entity_id
_entity_poly.type
_entity_poly.pdbx_seq_one_letter_code
_entity_poly.pdbx_strand_id
1 'polypeptide(L)'
;PALYATSEKGLEQQRLRAHKELHTQVIAAVRQAIAAVQRDPLRAVVPLKNSADQESQLGLQELKELLGQKELSWRNVADAVENALIRTARGEVTWRKRGNAAAQRNEWQDSRYYL
;
A
#
# COMPACT_ATOMS: atom_id res chain seq x y z
N PRO A 1 -15.43 -33.73 -18.91
CA PRO A 1 -15.82 -34.87 -18.03
C PRO A 1 -14.90 -34.90 -16.80
N ALA A 2 -15.38 -35.39 -15.66
CA ALA A 2 -14.55 -35.52 -14.46
C ALA A 2 -13.72 -36.82 -14.51
N LEU A 3 -12.40 -36.71 -14.40
CA LEU A 3 -11.45 -37.83 -14.48
C LEU A 3 -11.02 -38.29 -13.08
N TYR A 4 -11.97 -38.77 -12.28
CA TYR A 4 -11.68 -39.25 -10.94
C TYR A 4 -10.87 -40.55 -10.96
N ALA A 5 -9.94 -40.67 -10.01
CA ALA A 5 -9.16 -41.87 -9.78
C ALA A 5 -9.04 -42.13 -8.27
N THR A 6 -9.22 -43.39 -7.86
CA THR A 6 -9.11 -43.85 -6.47
C THR A 6 -7.78 -44.53 -6.16
N SER A 7 -6.86 -44.58 -7.14
CA SER A 7 -5.51 -45.13 -7.00
C SER A 7 -4.53 -44.33 -7.85
N GLU A 8 -3.25 -44.40 -7.49
CA GLU A 8 -2.16 -43.72 -8.21
C GLU A 8 -2.03 -44.22 -9.66
N LYS A 9 -2.15 -45.54 -9.88
CA LYS A 9 -2.18 -46.13 -11.23
C LYS A 9 -3.37 -45.61 -12.06
N GLY A 10 -4.53 -45.47 -11.42
CA GLY A 10 -5.71 -44.89 -12.05
C GLY A 10 -5.50 -43.43 -12.44
N LEU A 11 -4.82 -42.65 -11.59
CA LEU A 11 -4.49 -41.25 -11.88
C LEU A 11 -3.58 -41.13 -13.10
N GLU A 12 -2.56 -41.98 -13.20
CA GLU A 12 -1.65 -42.01 -14.35
C GLU A 12 -2.39 -42.34 -15.66
N GLN A 13 -3.26 -43.36 -15.63
CA GLN A 13 -4.09 -43.71 -16.78
C GLN A 13 -5.02 -42.57 -17.20
N GLN A 14 -5.65 -41.88 -16.24
CA GLN A 14 -6.51 -40.74 -16.51
C GLN A 14 -5.72 -39.55 -17.08
N ARG A 15 -4.49 -39.31 -16.60
CA ARG A 15 -3.60 -38.28 -17.16
C ARG A 15 -3.23 -38.58 -18.61
N LEU A 16 -2.87 -39.82 -18.92
CA LEU A 16 -2.57 -40.24 -20.28
C LEU A 16 -3.78 -40.07 -21.20
N ARG A 17 -4.97 -40.47 -20.72
CA ARG A 17 -6.22 -40.29 -21.45
C ARG A 17 -6.53 -38.81 -21.68
N ALA A 18 -6.41 -37.97 -20.65
CA ALA A 18 -6.62 -36.53 -20.75
C ALA A 18 -5.71 -35.91 -21.82
N HIS A 19 -4.44 -36.31 -21.83
CA HIS A 19 -3.48 -35.81 -22.80
C HIS A 19 -3.78 -36.28 -24.24
N LYS A 20 -4.25 -37.52 -24.41
CA LYS A 20 -4.55 -38.06 -25.74
C LYS A 20 -5.88 -37.53 -26.31
N GLU A 21 -6.92 -37.49 -25.49
CA GLU A 21 -8.29 -37.28 -25.94
C GLU A 21 -8.80 -35.84 -25.70
N LEU A 22 -8.33 -35.18 -24.64
CA LEU A 22 -8.92 -33.93 -24.15
C LEU A 22 -7.99 -32.71 -24.30
N HIS A 23 -6.75 -32.90 -24.75
CA HIS A 23 -5.74 -31.83 -24.82
C HIS A 23 -6.25 -30.58 -25.54
N THR A 24 -6.79 -30.73 -26.74
CA THR A 24 -7.32 -29.61 -27.54
C THR A 24 -8.48 -28.90 -26.83
N GLN A 25 -9.37 -29.66 -26.20
CA GLN A 25 -10.54 -29.11 -25.50
C GLN A 25 -10.13 -28.36 -24.23
N VAL A 26 -9.15 -28.88 -23.48
CA VAL A 26 -8.58 -28.22 -22.29
C VAL A 26 -7.94 -26.89 -22.69
N ILE A 27 -7.13 -26.86 -23.75
CA ILE A 27 -6.52 -25.62 -24.23
C ILE A 27 -7.58 -24.60 -24.64
N ALA A 28 -8.57 -25.02 -25.42
CA ALA A 28 -9.64 -24.14 -25.87
C ALA A 28 -10.44 -23.56 -24.68
N ALA A 29 -10.83 -24.41 -23.73
CA ALA A 29 -11.56 -23.99 -22.54
C ALA A 29 -10.75 -23.02 -21.67
N VAL A 30 -9.46 -23.28 -21.45
CA VAL A 30 -8.58 -22.38 -20.68
C VAL A 30 -8.45 -21.02 -21.38
N ARG A 31 -8.24 -21.00 -22.70
CA ARG A 31 -8.17 -19.75 -23.48
C ARG A 31 -9.46 -18.95 -23.40
N GLN A 32 -10.60 -19.62 -23.54
CA GLN A 32 -11.91 -18.99 -23.42
C GLN A 32 -12.17 -18.44 -22.02
N ALA A 33 -11.80 -19.19 -20.97
CA ALA A 33 -11.95 -18.75 -19.59
C ALA A 33 -11.10 -17.51 -19.30
N ILE A 34 -9.84 -17.48 -19.74
CA ILE A 34 -8.97 -16.30 -19.59
C ILE A 34 -9.59 -15.10 -20.31
N ALA A 35 -10.04 -15.28 -21.55
CA ALA A 35 -10.66 -14.20 -22.33
C ALA A 35 -11.97 -13.70 -21.69
N ALA A 36 -12.76 -14.59 -21.08
CA ALA A 36 -13.99 -14.23 -20.38
C ALA A 36 -13.68 -13.43 -19.09
N VAL A 37 -12.71 -13.88 -18.29
CA VAL A 37 -12.29 -13.18 -17.06
C VAL A 37 -11.71 -11.79 -17.36
N GLN A 38 -10.91 -11.66 -18.42
CA GLN A 38 -10.35 -10.35 -18.81
C GLN A 38 -11.41 -9.36 -19.30
N ARG A 39 -12.49 -9.87 -19.90
CA ARG A 39 -13.57 -9.05 -20.46
C ARG A 39 -14.69 -8.77 -19.45
N ASP A 40 -14.66 -9.36 -18.27
CA ASP A 40 -15.70 -9.20 -17.26
C ASP A 40 -15.55 -7.86 -16.50
N PRO A 41 -16.39 -6.85 -16.78
CA PRO A 41 -16.30 -5.54 -16.14
C PRO A 41 -16.67 -5.57 -14.65
N LEU A 42 -17.36 -6.63 -14.19
CA LEU A 42 -17.72 -6.82 -12.78
C LEU A 42 -16.55 -7.41 -11.97
N ARG A 43 -15.51 -7.89 -12.65
CA ARG A 43 -14.29 -8.47 -12.07
C ARG A 43 -13.08 -7.53 -12.20
N ALA A 44 -13.31 -6.21 -12.16
CA ALA A 44 -12.23 -5.25 -12.01
C ALA A 44 -11.44 -5.63 -10.74
N VAL A 45 -10.20 -6.10 -10.93
CA VAL A 45 -9.29 -6.43 -9.84
C VAL A 45 -9.02 -5.12 -9.11
N VAL A 46 -9.72 -4.88 -8.00
CA VAL A 46 -9.38 -3.79 -7.10
C VAL A 46 -8.15 -4.29 -6.33
N PRO A 47 -6.93 -3.78 -6.61
CA PRO A 47 -5.79 -4.14 -5.81
C PRO A 47 -6.08 -3.79 -4.35
N LEU A 48 -5.67 -4.67 -3.44
CA LEU A 48 -5.81 -4.44 -2.01
C LEU A 48 -5.15 -3.09 -1.68
N LYS A 49 -5.96 -2.13 -1.25
CA LYS A 49 -5.44 -0.82 -0.81
C LYS A 49 -4.73 -1.04 0.51
N ASN A 50 -3.41 -0.86 0.53
CA ASN A 50 -2.68 -0.81 1.78
C ASN A 50 -3.05 0.51 2.48
N SER A 51 -3.82 0.45 3.56
CA SER A 51 -4.15 1.63 4.38
C SER A 51 -2.89 2.37 4.87
N ALA A 52 -1.77 1.64 5.01
CA ALA A 52 -0.46 2.18 5.32
C ALA A 52 0.01 3.25 4.32
N ASP A 53 -0.43 3.20 3.06
CA ASP A 53 -0.03 4.19 2.04
C ASP A 53 -0.60 5.57 2.34
N GLN A 54 -1.79 5.65 2.94
CA GLN A 54 -2.47 6.92 3.20
C GLN A 54 -1.84 7.66 4.39
N GLU A 55 -1.59 6.96 5.50
CA GLU A 55 -0.89 7.54 6.66
C GLU A 55 0.53 7.97 6.29
N SER A 56 1.22 7.15 5.50
CA SER A 56 2.55 7.48 4.98
C SER A 56 2.50 8.76 4.13
N GLN A 57 1.57 8.87 3.18
CA GLN A 57 1.42 10.06 2.34
C GLN A 57 1.17 11.33 3.16
N LEU A 58 0.31 11.25 4.19
CA LEU A 58 0.08 12.36 5.12
C LEU A 58 1.37 12.76 5.86
N GLY A 59 2.10 11.78 6.39
CA GLY A 59 3.39 12.02 7.04
C GLY A 59 4.42 12.68 6.12
N LEU A 60 4.51 12.26 4.86
CA LEU A 60 5.39 12.89 3.87
C LEU A 60 4.98 14.33 3.58
N GLN A 61 3.67 14.60 3.51
CA GLN A 61 3.15 15.94 3.28
C GLN A 61 3.46 16.87 4.45
N GLU A 62 3.31 16.41 5.69
CA GLU A 62 3.73 17.18 6.86
C GLU A 62 5.24 17.46 6.86
N LEU A 63 6.07 16.50 6.46
CA LEU A 63 7.51 16.68 6.32
C LEU A 63 7.87 17.71 5.23
N LYS A 64 7.14 17.73 4.11
CA LYS A 64 7.31 18.75 3.06
C LYS A 64 7.08 20.16 3.60
N GLU A 65 6.01 20.33 4.35
CA GLU A 65 5.66 21.61 4.96
C GLU A 65 6.69 22.03 6.00
N LEU A 66 7.12 21.09 6.85
CA LEU A 66 8.10 21.36 7.91
C LEU A 66 9.46 21.73 7.33
N LEU A 67 9.94 21.01 6.32
CA LEU A 67 11.24 21.24 5.70
C LEU A 67 11.20 22.37 4.64
N GLY A 68 10.02 22.83 4.24
CA GLY A 68 9.84 23.82 3.17
C GLY A 68 10.24 23.31 1.78
N GLN A 69 10.32 22.00 1.58
CA GLN A 69 10.80 21.38 0.34
C GLN A 69 9.64 20.74 -0.43
N LYS A 70 9.22 21.38 -1.53
CA LYS A 70 8.07 20.91 -2.35
C LYS A 70 8.35 19.58 -3.07
N GLU A 71 9.60 19.38 -3.48
CA GLU A 71 10.09 18.20 -4.23
C GLU A 71 10.55 17.04 -3.32
N LEU A 72 10.12 17.00 -2.06
CA LEU A 72 10.43 15.88 -1.16
C LEU A 72 9.73 14.59 -1.63
N SER A 73 10.42 13.48 -1.57
CA SER A 73 9.96 12.15 -1.96
C SER A 73 10.59 11.11 -1.03
N TRP A 74 9.97 9.95 -0.86
CA TRP A 74 10.51 8.89 0.02
C TRP A 74 11.95 8.48 -0.27
N ARG A 75 12.45 8.72 -1.49
CA ARG A 75 13.83 8.46 -1.88
C ARG A 75 14.84 9.47 -1.32
N ASN A 76 14.42 10.71 -1.08
CA ASN A 76 15.30 11.81 -0.67
C ASN A 76 14.95 12.38 0.72
N VAL A 77 13.94 11.83 1.42
CA VAL A 77 13.58 12.26 2.79
C VAL A 77 14.76 12.16 3.74
N ALA A 78 15.54 11.08 3.70
CA ALA A 78 16.67 10.89 4.61
C ALA A 78 17.72 12.00 4.45
N ASP A 79 18.16 12.24 3.21
CA ASP A 79 19.12 13.28 2.87
C ASP A 79 18.59 14.67 3.23
N ALA A 80 17.30 14.92 2.99
CA ALA A 80 16.66 16.18 3.33
C ALA A 80 16.64 16.45 4.83
N VAL A 81 16.32 15.42 5.63
CA VAL A 81 16.33 15.49 7.10
C VAL A 81 17.76 15.69 7.62
N GLU A 82 18.73 14.96 7.09
CA GLU A 82 20.14 15.12 7.45
C GLU A 82 20.63 16.56 7.20
N ASN A 83 20.38 17.08 6.00
CA ASN A 83 20.73 18.46 5.66
C ASN A 83 20.04 19.47 6.57
N ALA A 84 18.77 19.24 6.90
CA ALA A 84 18.02 20.11 7.80
C ALA A 84 18.65 20.11 9.21
N LEU A 85 19.03 18.94 9.73
CA LEU A 85 19.73 18.82 11.01
C LEU A 85 21.09 19.53 11.01
N ILE A 86 21.90 19.34 9.96
CA ILE A 86 23.21 20.00 9.82
C ILE A 86 23.06 21.53 9.83
N ARG A 87 22.10 22.07 9.08
CA ARG A 87 21.83 23.52 9.04
C ARG A 87 21.44 24.07 10.41
N THR A 88 20.75 23.27 11.22
CA THR A 88 20.30 23.69 12.55
C THR A 88 21.42 23.62 13.57
N ALA A 89 22.28 22.61 13.48
CA ALA A 89 23.52 22.54 14.27
C ALA A 89 24.46 23.71 13.97
N ARG A 90 24.46 24.22 12.74
CA ARG A 90 25.21 25.42 12.32
C ARG A 90 24.55 26.74 12.72
N GLY A 91 23.34 26.72 13.28
CA GLY A 91 22.59 27.92 13.66
C GLY A 91 21.95 28.67 12.50
N GLU A 92 21.95 28.11 11.29
CA GLU A 92 21.37 28.74 10.09
C GLU A 92 19.84 28.71 10.09
N VAL A 93 19.25 27.77 10.85
CA VAL A 93 17.80 27.56 10.92
C VAL A 93 17.40 27.28 12.37
N THR A 94 16.43 28.05 12.87
CA THR A 94 15.80 27.81 14.18
C THR A 94 14.43 27.20 13.98
N TRP A 95 14.21 25.98 14.47
CA TRP A 95 12.89 25.36 14.46
C TRP A 95 11.99 25.99 15.53
N ARG A 96 10.78 26.36 15.15
CA ARG A 96 9.72 26.62 16.12
C ARG A 96 9.01 25.30 16.41
N LYS A 97 8.99 24.89 17.68
CA LYS A 97 8.17 23.76 18.14
C LYS A 97 6.72 24.06 17.75
N ARG A 98 6.11 23.20 16.91
CA ARG A 98 4.67 23.26 16.61
C ARG A 98 3.94 23.16 17.96
N GLY A 99 3.35 24.26 18.41
CA GLY A 99 2.55 24.26 19.64
C GLY A 99 1.38 23.31 19.46
N ASN A 100 1.13 22.44 20.43
CA ASN A 100 -0.11 21.67 20.49
C ASN A 100 -1.26 22.68 20.61
N ALA A 101 -1.94 22.99 19.50
CA ALA A 101 -3.15 23.83 19.53
C ALA A 101 -4.27 23.22 20.41
N ALA A 102 -4.18 21.92 20.74
CA ALA A 102 -5.02 21.26 21.73
C ALA A 102 -4.73 21.70 23.18
N ALA A 103 -3.51 22.16 23.50
CA ALA A 103 -3.16 22.63 24.84
C ALA A 103 -3.65 24.06 25.11
N GLN A 104 -3.71 24.93 24.09
CA GLN A 104 -4.18 26.31 24.22
C GLN A 104 -5.69 26.44 24.50
N ARG A 105 -6.49 25.40 24.19
CA ARG A 105 -7.94 25.41 24.47
C ARG A 105 -8.29 25.26 25.96
N ASN A 106 -7.34 24.82 26.79
CA ASN A 106 -7.58 24.53 28.21
C ASN A 106 -6.94 25.56 29.15
N GLU A 107 -6.36 26.64 28.62
CA GLU A 107 -5.63 27.65 29.42
C GLU A 107 -6.57 28.69 30.10
N TRP A 108 -7.88 28.63 29.83
CA TRP A 108 -8.89 29.60 30.31
C TRP A 108 -9.82 29.08 31.43
N GLN A 109 -9.41 28.06 32.22
CA GLN A 109 -10.24 27.56 33.33
C GLN A 109 -9.52 27.41 34.68
N ASP A 110 -8.41 28.11 34.91
CA ASP A 110 -7.85 28.22 36.27
C ASP A 110 -8.19 29.58 36.90
N SER A 111 -9.44 29.71 37.35
CA SER A 111 -9.96 30.85 38.12
C SER A 111 -9.80 30.68 39.64
N ARG A 112 -8.87 29.82 40.11
CA ARG A 112 -8.71 29.52 41.54
C ARG A 112 -7.88 30.55 42.33
N TYR A 113 -7.49 31.66 41.71
CA TYR A 113 -6.78 32.75 42.37
C TYR A 113 -7.42 34.09 42.06
N TYR A 114 -8.63 34.30 42.55
CA TYR A 114 -9.14 35.64 42.87
C TYR A 114 -9.69 35.60 44.30
N LEU A 115 -8.91 36.18 45.21
CA LEU A 115 -9.32 36.57 46.57
C LEU A 115 -9.99 37.94 46.51
#